data_AF-A0A8J8EAK4-F1
#
_entry.id   AF-A0A8J8EAK4-F1
#
_cell.length_a   1.000
_cell.length_b   1.000
_cell.length_c   1.000
_cell.angle_alpha   90.00
_cell.angle_beta   90.00
_cell.angle_gamma   90.00
#
_symmetry.space_group_name_H-M   'P 1'
#
loop_
_entity.id
_entity.type
_entity.pdbx_description
1 polymer ?
#
loop_
_entity_poly.entity_id
_entity_poly.type
_entity_poly.pdbx_seq_one_letter_code
_entity_poly.pdbx_strand_id
1 'polypeptide(L)'
;MPAAENQKPRGRKPALIGLFLILSLIFLPLVSAGEYDYEINAYGVYFEVIDQNSIRETVEIDLTPYTNLSQYVIYTAYPVENASAVLDLGNRVEKINVTVREVLGGTNAVYMTFPTLREGQSARIGLTFTTRGMISENGGNEQFTYYIKFSQPVGVFHMQLLVPRGYAILSPIIPSPDRVESSTDRLLLEWKRSNVRPGDEFYFIVGFSGEITVPKPPSPWLYVGIFLAGLLIGGGSVYGYILYRERKREEELTHLRSDEERILALLREGPVLQSELAQKLGVSKAKVSIILREMEEKGLITRTKEGRTYRVFLKE
;
A
#
# COMPACT_ATOMS: atom_id res chain seq x y z
N MET A 1 58.00 12.60 -104.69
CA MET A 1 56.83 11.86 -105.19
C MET A 1 55.57 12.42 -104.52
N PRO A 2 54.62 13.02 -105.28
CA PRO A 2 53.38 13.59 -104.75
C PRO A 2 52.11 12.77 -105.09
N ALA A 3 50.99 13.17 -104.45
CA ALA A 3 49.56 12.79 -104.62
C ALA A 3 49.12 11.40 -104.09
N ALA A 4 47.91 11.16 -103.55
CA ALA A 4 46.58 11.81 -103.59
C ALA A 4 45.84 11.57 -102.24
N GLU A 5 45.05 12.49 -101.67
CA GLU A 5 43.68 12.95 -101.99
C GLU A 5 42.51 11.97 -101.70
N ASN A 6 41.54 12.49 -100.93
CA ASN A 6 40.10 12.15 -100.84
C ASN A 6 39.65 10.83 -100.19
N GLN A 7 38.80 10.94 -99.16
CA GLN A 7 37.34 10.83 -99.35
C GLN A 7 36.52 11.40 -98.16
N LYS A 8 35.36 11.95 -98.52
CA LYS A 8 34.44 12.85 -97.80
C LYS A 8 33.65 12.21 -96.63
N PRO A 9 33.12 13.05 -95.71
CA PRO A 9 32.19 12.61 -94.66
C PRO A 9 30.78 12.35 -95.25
N ARG A 10 30.19 11.20 -94.91
CA ARG A 10 28.85 10.80 -95.36
C ARG A 10 27.83 11.13 -94.28
N GLY A 11 27.06 12.18 -94.52
CA GLY A 11 25.97 12.61 -93.64
C GLY A 11 24.83 11.59 -93.56
N ARG A 12 24.19 11.54 -92.39
CA ARG A 12 22.79 11.13 -92.22
C ARG A 12 22.11 12.06 -91.21
N LYS A 13 20.83 12.29 -91.52
CA LYS A 13 19.91 13.35 -91.09
C LYS A 13 19.56 13.27 -89.59
N PRO A 14 19.11 14.37 -88.97
CA PRO A 14 18.62 14.37 -87.59
C PRO A 14 17.21 13.77 -87.57
N ALA A 15 17.02 12.71 -86.78
CA ALA A 15 15.70 12.21 -86.45
C ALA A 15 15.32 12.78 -85.08
N LEU A 16 14.38 13.74 -85.10
CA LEU A 16 13.50 14.02 -83.96
C LEU A 16 12.90 12.67 -83.51
N ILE A 17 13.31 12.18 -82.36
CA ILE A 17 12.64 11.08 -81.67
C ILE A 17 12.28 11.57 -80.28
N GLY A 18 11.00 11.91 -80.14
CA GLY A 18 10.22 11.47 -79.00
C GLY A 18 10.61 12.03 -77.64
N LEU A 19 10.26 13.30 -77.42
CA LEU A 19 9.83 13.81 -76.13
C LEU A 19 8.55 13.04 -75.71
N PHE A 20 8.70 11.83 -75.16
CA PHE A 20 7.58 11.04 -74.64
C PHE A 20 8.08 10.00 -73.63
N LEU A 21 8.58 10.48 -72.49
CA LEU A 21 8.76 9.68 -71.28
C LEU A 21 8.99 10.65 -70.12
N ILE A 22 8.32 10.36 -68.99
CA ILE A 22 8.21 11.18 -67.76
C ILE A 22 7.00 12.13 -67.79
N LEU A 23 5.80 11.57 -67.99
CA LEU A 23 4.57 12.11 -67.41
C LEU A 23 3.59 10.96 -67.07
N SER A 24 4.07 9.99 -66.28
CA SER A 24 3.25 8.87 -65.78
C SER A 24 3.45 8.62 -64.29
N LEU A 25 3.75 9.67 -63.53
CA LEU A 25 3.95 9.64 -62.08
C LEU A 25 3.23 10.83 -61.44
N ILE A 26 1.91 10.88 -61.57
CA ILE A 26 0.94 11.43 -60.59
C ILE A 26 -0.42 10.83 -60.98
N PHE A 27 -0.59 9.55 -60.69
CA PHE A 27 -1.88 9.01 -60.28
C PHE A 27 -1.58 8.19 -59.03
N LEU A 28 -1.22 8.92 -57.96
CA LEU A 28 -1.49 8.38 -56.63
C LEU A 28 -3.00 8.15 -56.58
N PRO A 29 -3.49 6.94 -56.27
CA PRO A 29 -4.88 6.84 -55.89
C PRO A 29 -5.06 7.79 -54.71
N LEU A 30 -5.82 8.87 -54.90
CA LEU A 30 -6.49 9.48 -53.77
C LEU A 30 -7.29 8.32 -53.18
N VAL A 31 -6.86 7.82 -52.02
CA VAL A 31 -7.63 6.88 -51.21
C VAL A 31 -8.97 7.56 -50.99
N SER A 32 -9.97 7.13 -51.76
CA SER A 32 -11.30 7.70 -51.72
C SER A 32 -11.91 7.39 -50.37
N ALA A 33 -12.67 8.34 -49.82
CA ALA A 33 -13.44 8.24 -48.58
C ALA A 33 -14.60 7.20 -48.65
N GLY A 34 -14.40 6.05 -49.30
CA GLY A 34 -15.45 5.07 -49.62
C GLY A 34 -15.19 3.64 -49.15
N GLU A 35 -14.24 3.41 -48.23
CA GLU A 35 -13.93 2.05 -47.73
C GLU A 35 -14.55 1.73 -46.36
N TYR A 36 -14.98 2.75 -45.60
CA TYR A 36 -15.53 2.58 -44.25
C TYR A 36 -16.96 3.09 -44.17
N ASP A 37 -17.80 2.46 -43.34
CA ASP A 37 -19.19 2.88 -43.11
C ASP A 37 -19.30 4.15 -42.24
N TYR A 38 -18.22 4.52 -41.54
CA TYR A 38 -18.16 5.66 -40.64
C TYR A 38 -16.73 6.14 -40.41
N GLU A 39 -16.59 7.41 -40.03
CA GLU A 39 -15.36 8.01 -39.52
C GLU A 39 -15.34 7.97 -37.99
N ILE A 40 -14.17 7.72 -37.40
CA ILE A 40 -13.94 7.90 -35.95
C ILE A 40 -13.15 9.19 -35.76
N ASN A 41 -13.82 10.22 -35.28
CA ASN A 41 -13.24 11.53 -35.00
C ASN A 41 -12.31 11.46 -33.78
N ALA A 42 -12.76 10.77 -32.73
CA ALA A 42 -11.98 10.55 -31.51
C ALA A 42 -12.26 9.17 -30.91
N TYR A 43 -11.23 8.58 -30.32
CA TYR A 43 -11.28 7.31 -29.61
C TYR A 43 -10.55 7.48 -28.27
N GLY A 44 -11.28 7.48 -27.17
CA GLY A 44 -10.77 7.59 -25.81
C GLY A 44 -10.84 6.25 -25.09
N VAL A 45 -9.77 5.87 -24.39
CA VAL A 45 -9.77 4.70 -23.50
C VAL A 45 -9.22 5.11 -22.14
N TYR A 46 -10.02 4.92 -21.10
CA TYR A 46 -9.70 5.34 -19.74
C TYR A 46 -9.71 4.10 -18.83
N PHE A 47 -8.60 3.90 -18.14
CA PHE A 47 -8.42 2.81 -17.18
C PHE A 47 -8.34 3.37 -15.76
N GLU A 48 -9.17 2.85 -14.86
CA GLU A 48 -9.07 3.09 -13.42
C GLU A 48 -8.77 1.76 -12.73
N VAL A 49 -7.57 1.66 -12.14
CA VAL A 49 -7.18 0.49 -11.35
C VAL A 49 -7.97 0.50 -10.04
N ILE A 50 -8.84 -0.50 -9.86
CA ILE A 50 -9.68 -0.63 -8.66
C ILE A 50 -8.91 -1.39 -7.58
N ASP A 51 -8.33 -2.53 -7.96
CA ASP A 51 -7.49 -3.40 -7.14
C ASP A 51 -6.46 -4.11 -8.02
N GLN A 52 -5.65 -5.00 -7.43
CA GLN A 52 -4.55 -5.70 -8.11
C GLN A 52 -4.99 -6.59 -9.29
N ASN A 53 -6.29 -6.93 -9.38
CA ASN A 53 -6.80 -7.85 -10.40
C ASN A 53 -7.94 -7.25 -11.24
N SER A 54 -8.58 -6.18 -10.78
CA SER A 54 -9.73 -5.57 -11.45
C SER A 54 -9.47 -4.12 -11.88
N ILE A 55 -9.87 -3.83 -13.11
CA ILE A 55 -9.77 -2.51 -13.72
C ILE A 55 -11.13 -2.12 -14.27
N ARG A 56 -11.51 -0.86 -14.07
CA ARG A 56 -12.61 -0.25 -14.80
C ARG A 56 -12.09 0.33 -16.09
N GLU A 57 -12.66 -0.12 -17.21
CA GLU A 57 -12.37 0.40 -18.54
C GLU A 57 -13.57 1.20 -19.02
N THR A 58 -13.31 2.43 -19.46
CA THR A 58 -14.27 3.29 -20.14
C THR A 58 -13.75 3.59 -21.54
N VAL A 59 -14.53 3.27 -22.56
CA VAL A 59 -14.24 3.53 -23.97
C VAL A 59 -15.21 4.59 -24.47
N GLU A 60 -14.67 5.69 -25.01
CA GLU A 60 -15.44 6.77 -25.62
C GLU A 60 -15.12 6.85 -27.11
N ILE A 61 -16.16 6.88 -27.94
CA ILE A 61 -16.01 6.83 -29.39
C ILE A 61 -16.86 7.93 -29.99
N ASP A 62 -16.20 8.94 -30.55
CA ASP A 62 -16.83 9.98 -31.35
C ASP A 62 -16.79 9.54 -32.81
N LEU A 63 -17.95 9.25 -33.38
CA LEU A 63 -18.06 8.78 -34.75
C LEU A 63 -19.06 9.59 -35.56
N THR A 64 -18.87 9.64 -36.87
CA THR A 64 -19.79 10.22 -37.84
C THR A 64 -19.98 9.22 -38.96
N PRO A 65 -21.19 8.67 -39.14
CA PRO A 65 -21.40 7.61 -40.10
C PRO A 65 -21.61 8.17 -41.51
N TYR A 66 -21.10 7.45 -42.51
CA TYR A 66 -21.32 7.72 -43.94
C TYR A 66 -22.56 6.97 -44.46
N THR A 67 -22.95 5.91 -43.77
CA THR A 67 -24.16 5.13 -44.06
C THR A 67 -25.03 5.02 -42.81
N ASN A 68 -26.21 4.39 -42.91
CA ASN A 68 -27.05 4.19 -41.75
C ASN A 68 -26.41 3.16 -40.81
N LEU A 69 -26.07 3.59 -39.59
CA LEU A 69 -25.39 2.76 -38.59
C LEU A 69 -26.29 2.53 -37.37
N SER A 70 -26.49 1.28 -36.96
CA SER A 70 -27.31 0.91 -35.78
C SER A 70 -26.57 0.06 -34.75
N GLN A 71 -25.30 -0.27 -35.04
CA GLN A 71 -24.51 -1.15 -34.19
C GLN A 71 -23.03 -0.79 -34.30
N TYR A 72 -22.32 -0.91 -33.18
CA TYR A 72 -20.86 -0.85 -33.13
C TYR A 72 -20.33 -2.04 -32.33
N VAL A 73 -19.16 -2.55 -32.69
CA VAL A 73 -18.56 -3.73 -32.04
C VAL A 73 -17.12 -3.42 -31.67
N ILE A 74 -16.75 -3.70 -30.42
CA ILE A 74 -15.34 -3.77 -30.00
C ILE A 74 -14.94 -5.22 -29.70
N TYR A 75 -13.65 -5.49 -29.87
CA TYR A 75 -13.05 -6.79 -29.54
C TYR A 75 -12.03 -6.60 -28.43
N THR A 76 -12.09 -7.47 -27.41
CA THR A 76 -11.14 -7.46 -26.30
C THR A 76 -10.76 -8.88 -25.93
N ALA A 77 -9.47 -9.11 -25.63
CA ALA A 77 -8.97 -10.39 -25.16
C ALA A 77 -9.28 -10.65 -23.67
N TYR A 78 -9.83 -9.65 -22.98
CA TYR A 78 -10.07 -9.70 -21.54
C TYR A 78 -11.56 -9.96 -21.24
N PRO A 79 -11.89 -10.58 -20.09
CA PRO A 79 -13.27 -10.77 -19.68
C PRO A 79 -13.98 -9.42 -19.48
N VAL A 80 -15.26 -9.37 -19.83
CA VAL A 80 -16.07 -8.15 -19.74
C VAL A 80 -17.20 -8.38 -18.74
N GLU A 81 -17.17 -7.65 -17.64
CA GLU A 81 -18.15 -7.73 -16.55
C GLU A 81 -18.88 -6.39 -16.37
N ASN A 82 -20.16 -6.45 -16.00
CA ASN A 82 -20.97 -5.27 -15.69
C ASN A 82 -20.97 -4.18 -16.79
N ALA A 83 -20.97 -4.61 -18.05
CA ALA A 83 -20.94 -3.68 -19.18
C ALA A 83 -22.20 -2.82 -19.28
N SER A 84 -22.01 -1.53 -19.47
CA SER A 84 -23.06 -0.55 -19.69
C SER A 84 -22.62 0.46 -20.73
N ALA A 85 -23.52 0.86 -21.62
CA ALA A 85 -23.20 1.86 -22.63
C ALA A 85 -24.29 2.93 -22.74
N VAL A 86 -23.85 4.11 -23.14
CA VAL A 86 -24.68 5.28 -23.41
C VAL A 86 -24.33 5.84 -24.79
N LEU A 87 -25.33 6.38 -25.46
CA LEU A 87 -25.20 7.12 -26.71
C LEU A 87 -25.58 8.57 -26.44
N ASP A 88 -24.64 9.47 -26.68
CA ASP A 88 -24.83 10.90 -26.62
C ASP A 88 -24.92 11.46 -28.05
N LEU A 89 -26.06 12.10 -28.34
CA LEU A 89 -26.38 12.74 -29.62
C LEU A 89 -26.23 14.27 -29.56
N GLY A 90 -25.58 14.79 -28.51
CA GLY A 90 -25.37 16.20 -28.21
C GLY A 90 -26.56 16.87 -27.53
N ASN A 91 -27.79 16.47 -27.85
CA ASN A 91 -29.01 16.98 -27.23
C ASN A 91 -29.68 16.01 -26.26
N ARG A 92 -29.35 14.71 -26.34
CA ARG A 92 -29.90 13.65 -25.51
C ARG A 92 -28.87 12.57 -25.29
N VAL A 93 -28.89 12.01 -24.08
CA VAL A 93 -28.09 10.84 -23.70
C VAL A 93 -29.05 9.69 -23.45
N GLU A 94 -28.87 8.60 -24.19
CA GLU A 94 -29.72 7.42 -24.11
C GLU A 94 -28.89 6.20 -23.70
N LYS A 95 -29.42 5.37 -22.79
CA LYS A 95 -28.79 4.09 -22.48
C LYS A 95 -29.04 3.12 -23.62
N ILE A 96 -28.00 2.44 -24.07
CA ILE A 96 -28.07 1.51 -25.21
C ILE A 96 -27.80 0.07 -24.77
N ASN A 97 -28.26 -0.89 -25.56
CA ASN A 97 -28.12 -2.30 -25.23
C ASN A 97 -26.71 -2.78 -25.54
N VAL A 98 -26.11 -3.45 -24.56
CA VAL A 98 -24.80 -4.09 -24.68
C VAL A 98 -24.98 -5.59 -24.60
N THR A 99 -24.46 -6.31 -25.59
CA THR A 99 -24.36 -7.77 -25.52
C THR A 99 -22.91 -8.21 -25.69
N VAL A 100 -22.45 -9.07 -24.81
CA VAL A 100 -21.09 -9.63 -24.85
C VAL A 100 -21.20 -11.06 -25.34
N ARG A 101 -20.40 -11.43 -26.33
CA ARG A 101 -20.28 -12.81 -26.81
C ARG A 101 -18.82 -13.18 -26.96
N GLU A 102 -18.46 -14.35 -26.44
CA GLU A 102 -17.17 -14.94 -26.73
C GLU A 102 -17.14 -15.39 -28.20
N VAL A 103 -16.08 -14.98 -28.90
CA VAL A 103 -15.77 -15.40 -30.28
C VAL A 103 -14.54 -16.30 -30.26
N LEU A 104 -14.17 -16.85 -31.43
CA LEU A 104 -13.06 -17.80 -31.56
C LEU A 104 -11.77 -17.26 -30.93
N GLY A 105 -11.06 -18.13 -30.21
CA GLY A 105 -9.76 -17.79 -29.59
C GLY A 105 -9.84 -17.04 -28.27
N GLY A 106 -10.95 -17.13 -27.53
CA GLY A 106 -11.10 -16.52 -26.20
C GLY A 106 -11.23 -14.98 -26.23
N THR A 107 -11.45 -14.41 -27.41
CA THR A 107 -11.71 -12.97 -27.57
C THR A 107 -13.19 -12.70 -27.32
N ASN A 108 -13.51 -11.64 -26.60
CA ASN A 108 -14.87 -11.19 -26.37
C ASN A 108 -15.23 -10.10 -27.38
N ALA A 109 -16.36 -10.27 -28.07
CA ALA A 109 -16.99 -9.24 -28.88
C ALA A 109 -18.08 -8.54 -28.07
N VAL A 110 -17.96 -7.22 -27.90
CA VAL A 110 -18.95 -6.39 -27.20
C VAL A 110 -19.75 -5.61 -28.25
N TYR A 111 -20.99 -6.04 -28.44
CA TYR A 111 -21.93 -5.45 -29.37
C TYR A 111 -22.73 -4.36 -28.67
N MET A 112 -22.70 -3.15 -29.22
CA MET A 112 -23.49 -2.01 -28.78
C MET A 112 -24.54 -1.71 -29.84
N THR A 113 -25.82 -1.93 -29.51
CA THR A 113 -26.92 -1.71 -30.44
C THR A 113 -27.70 -0.46 -30.05
N PHE A 114 -27.92 0.43 -31.01
CA PHE A 114 -28.49 1.75 -30.79
C PHE A 114 -29.47 2.15 -31.91
N PRO A 115 -30.33 3.16 -31.69
CA PRO A 115 -31.19 3.69 -32.75
C PRO A 115 -30.36 4.13 -33.96
N THR A 116 -30.86 3.86 -35.17
CA THR A 116 -30.11 4.14 -36.41
C THR A 116 -29.65 5.58 -36.49
N LEU A 117 -28.33 5.77 -36.51
CA LEU A 117 -27.66 7.01 -36.84
C LEU A 117 -27.71 7.20 -38.35
N ARG A 118 -28.15 8.37 -38.79
CA ARG A 118 -28.19 8.73 -40.21
C ARG A 118 -26.84 9.23 -40.67
N GLU A 119 -26.60 9.15 -41.98
CA GLU A 119 -25.43 9.74 -42.62
C GLU A 119 -25.19 11.19 -42.15
N GLY A 120 -23.96 11.50 -41.76
CA GLY A 120 -23.53 12.81 -41.27
C GLY A 120 -23.94 13.15 -39.84
N GLN A 121 -24.70 12.28 -39.14
CA GLN A 121 -25.10 12.51 -37.75
C GLN A 121 -24.00 12.07 -36.78
N SER A 122 -23.24 13.03 -36.25
CA SER A 122 -22.22 12.74 -35.23
C SER A 122 -22.85 12.24 -33.93
N ALA A 123 -22.22 11.24 -33.33
CA ALA A 123 -22.62 10.68 -32.04
C ALA A 123 -21.40 10.26 -31.22
N ARG A 124 -21.54 10.30 -29.90
CA ARG A 124 -20.57 9.80 -28.93
C ARG A 124 -21.10 8.56 -28.25
N ILE A 125 -20.39 7.45 -28.37
CA ILE A 125 -20.69 6.20 -27.66
C ILE A 125 -19.76 6.12 -26.45
N GLY A 126 -20.33 6.03 -25.25
CA GLY A 126 -19.59 5.77 -24.02
C GLY A 126 -19.90 4.37 -23.52
N LEU A 127 -18.90 3.49 -23.47
CA LEU A 127 -18.98 2.13 -22.94
C LEU A 127 -18.18 2.07 -21.64
N THR A 128 -18.72 1.45 -20.60
CA THR A 128 -18.01 1.21 -19.33
C THR A 128 -18.22 -0.22 -18.88
N PHE A 129 -17.14 -0.90 -18.52
CA PHE A 129 -17.16 -2.26 -17.97
C PHE A 129 -16.01 -2.48 -17.00
N THR A 130 -16.07 -3.57 -16.25
CA THR A 130 -14.98 -4.05 -15.41
C THR A 130 -14.31 -5.23 -16.10
N THR A 131 -12.99 -5.26 -16.06
CA THR A 131 -12.19 -6.31 -16.68
C THR A 131 -11.06 -6.76 -15.74
N ARG A 132 -10.47 -7.92 -16.04
CA ARG A 132 -9.44 -8.57 -15.23
C ARG A 132 -8.33 -9.14 -16.11
N GLY A 133 -7.14 -9.34 -15.54
CA GLY A 133 -6.00 -9.92 -16.25
C GLY A 133 -5.15 -8.94 -17.06
N MET A 134 -5.46 -7.64 -17.05
CA MET A 134 -4.59 -6.59 -17.60
C MET A 134 -3.41 -6.25 -16.67
N ILE A 135 -3.51 -6.60 -15.38
CA ILE A 135 -2.43 -6.48 -14.40
C ILE A 135 -1.88 -7.88 -14.12
N SER A 136 -0.56 -8.01 -14.23
CA SER A 136 0.17 -9.22 -13.87
C SER A 136 1.19 -8.93 -12.77
N GLU A 137 1.29 -9.81 -11.78
CA GLU A 137 2.34 -9.74 -10.77
C GLU A 137 3.63 -10.42 -11.26
N ASN A 138 4.76 -9.73 -11.14
CA ASN A 138 6.08 -10.27 -11.44
C ASN A 138 7.08 -9.81 -10.37
N GLY A 139 7.50 -10.73 -9.51
CA GLY A 139 8.54 -10.48 -8.50
C GLY A 139 8.16 -9.44 -7.44
N GLY A 140 6.89 -9.37 -7.04
CA GLY A 140 6.36 -8.40 -6.07
C GLY A 140 6.04 -7.02 -6.65
N ASN A 141 6.22 -6.84 -7.97
CA ASN A 141 5.79 -5.67 -8.71
C ASN A 141 4.59 -6.04 -9.57
N GLU A 142 3.71 -5.08 -9.79
CA GLU A 142 2.56 -5.22 -10.67
C GLU A 142 2.87 -4.56 -12.01
N GLN A 143 2.38 -5.16 -13.10
CA GLN A 143 2.57 -4.65 -14.45
C GLN A 143 1.23 -4.61 -15.17
N PHE A 144 0.79 -3.40 -15.53
CA PHE A 144 -0.31 -3.19 -16.44
C PHE A 144 0.15 -3.34 -17.89
N THR A 145 -0.61 -4.08 -18.68
CA THR A 145 -0.36 -4.30 -20.11
C THR A 145 -1.66 -4.12 -20.91
N TYR A 146 -1.62 -3.25 -21.92
CA TYR A 146 -2.73 -3.04 -22.84
C TYR A 146 -2.26 -2.95 -24.29
N TYR A 147 -3.00 -3.58 -25.19
CA TYR A 147 -2.73 -3.62 -26.62
C TYR A 147 -3.98 -3.20 -27.38
N ILE A 148 -3.81 -2.28 -28.33
CA ILE A 148 -4.88 -1.86 -29.23
C ILE A 148 -4.34 -1.73 -30.65
N LYS A 149 -5.14 -2.17 -31.62
CA LYS A 149 -4.87 -2.04 -33.04
C LYS A 149 -6.08 -1.47 -33.74
N PHE A 150 -5.88 -0.42 -34.54
CA PHE A 150 -6.95 0.24 -35.27
C PHE A 150 -7.08 -0.35 -36.68
N SER A 151 -8.27 -0.81 -37.05
CA SER A 151 -8.57 -1.33 -38.40
C SER A 151 -8.95 -0.23 -39.40
N GLN A 152 -9.16 0.99 -38.92
CA GLN A 152 -9.59 2.14 -39.71
C GLN A 152 -8.94 3.43 -39.17
N PRO A 153 -8.99 4.54 -39.92
CA PRO A 153 -8.41 5.80 -39.47
C PRO A 153 -9.15 6.34 -38.24
N VAL A 154 -8.38 6.91 -37.31
CA VAL A 154 -8.91 7.60 -36.13
C VAL A 154 -8.29 9.00 -36.06
N GLY A 155 -9.13 10.03 -35.98
CA GLY A 155 -8.68 11.43 -35.91
C GLY A 155 -7.79 11.69 -34.69
N VAL A 156 -8.30 11.37 -33.50
CA VAL A 156 -7.54 11.47 -32.24
C VAL A 156 -7.73 10.21 -31.41
N PHE A 157 -6.63 9.57 -31.03
CA PHE A 157 -6.61 8.52 -30.01
C PHE A 157 -6.10 9.10 -28.69
N HIS A 158 -6.83 8.84 -27.61
CA HIS A 158 -6.50 9.24 -26.26
C HIS A 158 -6.54 8.03 -25.34
N MET A 159 -5.50 7.83 -24.55
CA MET A 159 -5.45 6.79 -23.52
C MET A 159 -5.09 7.41 -22.18
N GLN A 160 -5.77 6.96 -21.14
CA GLN A 160 -5.54 7.40 -19.77
C GLN A 160 -5.44 6.20 -18.84
N LEU A 161 -4.42 6.17 -17.99
CA LEU A 161 -4.29 5.21 -16.90
C LEU A 161 -4.26 5.95 -15.57
N LEU A 162 -5.20 5.59 -14.69
CA LEU A 162 -5.32 6.12 -13.33
C LEU A 162 -4.96 5.04 -12.32
N VAL A 163 -3.88 5.29 -11.56
CA VAL A 163 -3.36 4.39 -10.54
C VAL A 163 -3.67 4.96 -9.15
N PRO A 164 -4.21 4.18 -8.20
CA PRO A 164 -4.59 4.64 -6.86
C PRO A 164 -3.37 4.95 -5.96
N ARG A 165 -3.63 5.62 -4.81
CA ARG A 165 -2.62 5.83 -3.75
C ARG A 165 -1.99 4.52 -3.30
N GLY A 166 -0.73 4.61 -2.86
CA GLY A 166 0.01 3.48 -2.31
C GLY A 166 0.86 2.77 -3.35
N TYR A 167 0.68 3.04 -4.64
CA TYR A 167 1.46 2.47 -5.72
C TYR A 167 2.49 3.49 -6.22
N ALA A 168 3.73 3.06 -6.45
CA ALA A 168 4.76 3.88 -7.09
C ALA A 168 4.97 3.39 -8.52
N ILE A 169 5.02 4.28 -9.52
CA ILE A 169 5.35 3.84 -10.89
C ILE A 169 6.79 3.36 -10.94
N LEU A 170 6.99 2.23 -11.60
CA LEU A 170 8.29 1.67 -11.92
C LEU A 170 8.60 1.95 -13.39
N SER A 171 9.84 2.34 -13.65
CA SER A 171 10.36 2.48 -15.01
C SER A 171 10.77 1.12 -15.58
N PRO A 172 10.66 0.89 -16.90
CA PRO A 172 10.22 1.84 -17.93
C PRO A 172 8.69 1.89 -18.12
N ILE A 173 8.19 3.07 -18.48
CA ILE A 173 6.83 3.26 -19.01
C ILE A 173 6.91 3.25 -20.52
N ILE A 174 6.17 2.36 -21.18
CA ILE A 174 6.22 2.18 -22.63
C ILE A 174 4.82 2.37 -23.22
N PRO A 175 4.64 3.23 -24.24
CA PRO A 175 5.55 4.30 -24.63
C PRO A 175 5.62 5.37 -23.53
N SER A 176 6.55 6.33 -23.65
CA SER A 176 6.58 7.47 -22.75
C SER A 176 5.24 8.25 -22.79
N PRO A 177 4.67 8.59 -21.63
CA PRO A 177 3.43 9.35 -21.53
C PRO A 177 3.64 10.79 -21.99
N ASP A 178 2.61 11.39 -22.60
CA ASP A 178 2.63 12.80 -23.01
C ASP A 178 2.39 13.73 -21.81
N ARG A 179 1.67 13.23 -20.80
CA ARG A 179 1.46 13.92 -19.52
C ARG A 179 1.49 12.93 -18.36
N VAL A 180 2.17 13.35 -17.29
CA VAL A 180 2.18 12.66 -16.01
C VAL A 180 1.73 13.66 -14.95
N GLU A 181 0.70 13.32 -14.20
CA GLU A 181 0.26 14.11 -13.05
C GLU A 181 0.26 13.24 -11.81
N SER A 182 1.03 13.66 -10.82
CA SER A 182 1.02 13.06 -9.50
C SER A 182 0.21 13.98 -8.59
N SER A 183 -1.01 13.56 -8.28
CA SER A 183 -1.81 14.20 -7.25
C SER A 183 -1.47 13.54 -5.92
N THR A 184 -1.62 14.29 -4.82
CA THR A 184 -2.62 13.91 -3.82
C THR A 184 -2.78 12.40 -3.65
N ASP A 185 -3.82 11.94 -4.34
CA ASP A 185 -4.50 10.66 -4.18
C ASP A 185 -4.27 9.65 -5.30
N ARG A 186 -3.73 10.11 -6.42
CA ARG A 186 -3.78 9.34 -7.66
C ARG A 186 -2.63 9.74 -8.53
N LEU A 187 -2.18 8.78 -9.31
CA LEU A 187 -1.25 9.03 -10.37
C LEU A 187 -1.95 8.85 -11.71
N LEU A 188 -1.79 9.84 -12.57
CA LEU A 188 -2.39 9.92 -13.88
C LEU A 188 -1.31 9.87 -14.96
N LEU A 189 -1.47 8.94 -15.89
CA LEU A 189 -0.67 8.83 -17.10
C LEU A 189 -1.57 9.02 -18.32
N GLU A 190 -1.12 9.85 -19.26
CA GLU A 190 -1.89 10.21 -20.45
C GLU A 190 -1.07 10.05 -21.72
N TRP A 191 -1.70 9.50 -22.75
CA TRP A 191 -1.16 9.40 -24.10
C TRP A 191 -2.18 9.91 -25.12
N LYS A 192 -1.70 10.69 -26.09
CA LYS A 192 -2.49 11.27 -27.16
C LYS A 192 -1.77 11.08 -28.49
N ARG A 193 -2.48 10.53 -29.46
CA ARG A 193 -2.00 10.36 -30.84
C ARG A 193 -3.02 10.98 -31.78
N SER A 194 -2.56 11.58 -32.86
CA SER A 194 -3.41 12.22 -33.86
C SER A 194 -3.13 11.60 -35.23
N ASN A 195 -4.17 11.54 -36.07
CA ASN A 195 -4.11 10.96 -37.41
C ASN A 195 -3.63 9.50 -37.40
N VAL A 196 -4.23 8.68 -36.53
CA VAL A 196 -3.94 7.24 -36.44
C VAL A 196 -4.42 6.57 -37.73
N ARG A 197 -3.56 5.75 -38.32
CA ARG A 197 -3.80 5.09 -39.60
C ARG A 197 -4.34 3.68 -39.41
N PRO A 198 -5.03 3.13 -40.42
CA PRO A 198 -5.38 1.71 -40.43
C PRO A 198 -4.11 0.85 -40.30
N GLY A 199 -4.16 -0.12 -39.39
CA GLY A 199 -3.05 -1.01 -39.10
C GLY A 199 -2.11 -0.53 -38.00
N ASP A 200 -2.21 0.74 -37.56
CA ASP A 200 -1.42 1.23 -36.43
C ASP A 200 -1.79 0.46 -35.16
N GLU A 201 -0.75 0.06 -34.42
CA GLU A 201 -0.84 -0.70 -33.20
C GLU A 201 -0.06 0.01 -32.08
N PHE A 202 -0.66 0.01 -30.89
CA PHE A 202 -0.09 0.62 -29.70
C PHE A 202 -0.03 -0.40 -28.58
N TYR A 203 1.11 -0.43 -27.90
CA TYR A 203 1.37 -1.33 -26.79
C TYR A 203 1.77 -0.51 -25.57
N PHE A 204 0.98 -0.62 -24.52
CA PHE A 204 1.13 0.14 -23.28
C PHE A 204 1.57 -0.80 -22.16
N ILE A 205 2.73 -0.53 -21.58
CA ILE A 205 3.26 -1.26 -20.43
C ILE A 205 3.59 -0.25 -19.34
N VAL A 206 3.02 -0.46 -18.17
CA VAL A 206 3.28 0.37 -16.98
C VAL A 206 3.54 -0.55 -15.80
N GLY A 207 4.75 -0.52 -15.27
CA GLY A 207 5.07 -1.18 -13.99
C GLY A 207 4.69 -0.28 -12.82
N PHE A 208 4.21 -0.86 -11.74
CA PHE A 208 4.05 -0.17 -10.46
C PHE A 208 4.38 -1.08 -9.28
N SER A 209 4.91 -0.50 -8.20
CA SER A 209 5.17 -1.23 -6.96
C SER A 209 3.83 -1.66 -6.37
N GLY A 210 3.77 -2.83 -5.73
CA GLY A 210 2.61 -3.19 -4.90
C GLY A 210 2.32 -2.12 -3.83
N GLU A 211 1.16 -2.22 -3.19
CA GLU A 211 0.70 -1.25 -2.20
C GLU A 211 1.75 -1.03 -1.09
N ILE A 212 2.29 0.18 -1.01
CA ILE A 212 3.23 0.61 0.02
C ILE A 212 2.46 0.69 1.33
N THR A 213 2.48 -0.41 2.08
CA THR A 213 1.98 -0.45 3.44
C THR A 213 2.94 0.33 4.33
N VAL A 214 2.63 1.60 4.59
CA VAL A 214 3.35 2.35 5.63
C VAL A 214 3.06 1.64 6.95
N PRO A 215 4.07 1.13 7.67
CA PRO A 215 3.83 0.44 8.93
C PRO A 215 3.10 1.40 9.87
N LYS A 216 1.88 1.02 10.27
CA LYS A 216 1.08 1.83 11.20
C LYS A 216 1.93 2.04 12.46
N PRO A 217 2.12 3.29 12.92
CA PRO A 217 2.85 3.51 14.15
C PRO A 217 2.15 2.74 15.29
N PRO A 218 2.91 2.20 16.26
CA PRO A 218 2.32 1.50 17.39
C PRO A 218 1.22 2.34 18.03
N SER A 219 0.11 1.71 18.38
CA SER A 219 -1.02 2.38 19.03
C SER A 219 -0.52 3.17 20.26
N PRO A 220 -0.95 4.44 20.45
CA PRO A 220 -0.60 5.22 21.64
C PRO A 220 -0.86 4.48 22.96
N TRP A 221 -1.85 3.59 22.98
CA TRP A 221 -2.20 2.75 24.13
C TRP A 221 -1.10 1.77 24.55
N LEU A 222 -0.24 1.33 23.61
CA LEU A 222 0.90 0.48 23.93
C LEU A 222 1.91 1.22 24.83
N TYR A 223 2.17 2.50 24.54
CA TYR A 223 3.06 3.33 25.36
C TYR A 223 2.46 3.62 26.73
N VAL A 224 1.14 3.88 26.81
CA VAL A 224 0.43 4.03 28.08
C VAL A 224 0.53 2.75 28.92
N GLY A 225 0.36 1.58 28.30
CA GLY A 225 0.50 0.29 28.96
C GLY A 225 1.90 0.06 29.52
N ILE A 226 2.95 0.32 28.73
CA ILE A 226 4.35 0.21 29.16
C ILE A 226 4.64 1.18 30.32
N PHE A 227 4.14 2.42 30.24
CA PHE A 227 4.32 3.42 31.29
C PHE A 227 3.66 2.99 32.62
N LEU A 228 2.43 2.48 32.56
CA LEU A 228 1.72 1.98 33.75
C LEU A 228 2.40 0.74 34.34
N ALA A 229 2.87 -0.19 33.50
CA ALA A 229 3.65 -1.33 33.96
C ALA A 229 4.96 -0.90 34.65
N GLY A 230 5.64 0.11 34.07
CA GLY A 230 6.82 0.72 34.67
C GLY A 230 6.53 1.36 36.03
N LEU A 231 5.40 2.07 36.18
CA LEU A 231 4.97 2.64 37.47
C LEU A 231 4.64 1.56 38.50
N LEU A 232 4.00 0.46 38.10
CA LEU A 232 3.71 -0.64 39.02
C LEU A 232 4.98 -1.35 39.50
N ILE A 233 5.92 -1.63 38.59
CA ILE A 233 7.19 -2.27 38.94
C ILE A 233 8.04 -1.32 39.78
N GLY A 234 8.16 -0.05 39.39
CA GLY A 234 8.92 0.96 40.11
C GLY A 234 8.33 1.24 41.50
N GLY A 235 7.03 1.49 41.58
CA GLY A 235 6.31 1.71 42.83
C GLY A 235 6.35 0.50 43.75
N GLY A 236 6.14 -0.70 43.20
CA GLY A 236 6.25 -1.96 43.95
C GLY A 236 7.66 -2.21 44.49
N SER A 237 8.69 -1.90 43.71
CA SER A 237 10.10 -2.02 44.13
C SER A 237 10.45 -1.05 45.24
N VAL A 238 10.02 0.23 45.13
CA VAL A 238 10.22 1.24 46.18
C VAL A 238 9.48 0.85 47.46
N TYR A 239 8.23 0.44 47.34
CA TYR A 239 7.42 -0.01 48.48
C TYR A 239 8.05 -1.23 49.16
N GLY A 240 8.47 -2.23 48.39
CA GLY A 240 9.18 -3.41 48.90
C GLY A 240 10.49 -3.05 49.60
N TYR A 241 11.25 -2.09 49.07
CA TYR A 241 12.47 -1.59 49.69
C TYR A 241 12.20 -0.89 51.03
N ILE A 242 11.15 -0.08 51.13
CA ILE A 242 10.74 0.58 52.39
C ILE A 242 10.40 -0.47 53.45
N LEU A 243 9.57 -1.46 53.11
CA LEU A 243 9.21 -2.54 54.02
C LEU A 243 10.43 -3.37 54.47
N TYR A 244 11.36 -3.65 53.55
CA TYR A 244 12.60 -4.34 53.88
C TYR A 244 13.46 -3.53 54.88
N ARG A 245 13.58 -2.22 54.66
CA ARG A 245 14.35 -1.33 55.53
C ARG A 245 13.75 -1.21 56.93
N GLU A 246 12.43 -1.17 57.06
CA GLU A 246 11.74 -1.13 58.35
C GLU A 246 12.01 -2.39 59.16
N ARG A 247 11.89 -3.58 58.56
CA ARG A 247 12.22 -4.85 59.23
C ARG A 247 13.68 -4.90 59.68
N LYS A 248 14.61 -4.51 58.81
CA LYS A 248 16.03 -4.49 59.16
C LYS A 248 16.33 -3.52 60.31
N ARG A 249 15.67 -2.37 60.35
CA ARG A 249 15.81 -1.40 61.44
C ARG A 249 15.26 -1.96 62.77
N GLU A 250 14.16 -2.69 62.73
CA GLU A 250 13.60 -3.35 63.93
C GLU A 250 14.52 -4.46 64.45
N GLU A 251 15.10 -5.25 63.55
CA GLU A 251 16.15 -6.24 63.88
C GLU A 251 17.42 -5.59 64.45
N GLU A 252 17.89 -4.49 63.87
CA GLU A 252 19.05 -3.75 64.39
C GLU A 252 18.75 -3.12 65.76
N LEU A 253 17.56 -2.54 65.96
CA LEU A 253 17.15 -1.97 67.25
C LEU A 253 17.03 -3.05 68.34
N THR A 254 16.54 -4.25 68.02
CA THR A 254 16.53 -5.36 68.98
C THR A 254 17.94 -5.85 69.28
N HIS A 255 18.84 -5.86 68.29
CA HIS A 255 20.25 -6.21 68.49
C HIS A 255 21.03 -5.19 69.35
N LEU A 256 20.69 -3.90 69.26
CA LEU A 256 21.32 -2.81 70.01
C LEU A 256 20.79 -2.61 71.44
N ARG A 257 19.66 -3.23 71.82
CA ARG A 257 19.17 -3.19 73.21
C ARG A 257 20.17 -3.84 74.16
N SER A 258 20.49 -3.16 75.26
CA SER A 258 21.31 -3.71 76.34
C SER A 258 20.68 -4.99 76.91
N ASP A 259 21.50 -5.92 77.41
CA ASP A 259 21.01 -7.14 78.06
C ASP A 259 20.02 -6.82 79.20
N GLU A 260 20.19 -5.68 79.90
CA GLU A 260 19.25 -5.17 80.91
C GLU A 260 17.89 -4.78 80.32
N GLU A 261 17.86 -4.09 79.18
CA GLU A 261 16.62 -3.66 78.52
C GLU A 261 15.82 -4.84 77.97
N ARG A 262 16.51 -5.88 77.50
CA ARG A 262 15.88 -7.13 77.06
C ARG A 262 15.24 -7.87 78.24
N ILE A 263 15.90 -7.88 79.40
CA ILE A 263 15.33 -8.45 80.64
C ILE A 263 14.10 -7.64 81.09
N LEU A 264 14.16 -6.31 81.08
CA LEU A 264 13.01 -5.46 81.43
C LEU A 264 11.82 -5.68 80.49
N ALA A 265 12.06 -5.83 79.18
CA ALA A 265 11.00 -6.11 78.21
C ALA A 265 10.29 -7.44 78.52
N LEU A 266 11.03 -8.49 78.86
CA LEU A 266 10.47 -9.79 79.25
C LEU A 266 9.69 -9.74 80.57
N LEU A 267 10.15 -8.93 81.54
CA LEU A 267 9.48 -8.78 82.83
C LEU A 267 8.22 -7.90 82.77
N ARG A 268 8.05 -7.07 81.74
CA ARG A 268 6.80 -6.33 81.49
C ARG A 268 5.64 -7.24 81.10
N GLU A 269 5.93 -8.42 80.54
CA GLU A 269 4.91 -9.44 80.22
C GLU A 269 4.48 -10.25 81.46
N GLY A 270 5.26 -10.20 82.55
CA GLY A 270 4.97 -10.84 83.82
C GLY A 270 6.22 -11.37 84.52
N PRO A 271 6.09 -11.94 85.74
CA PRO A 271 7.21 -12.52 86.48
C PRO A 271 7.75 -13.79 85.81
N VAL A 272 9.07 -13.89 85.64
CA VAL A 272 9.74 -15.00 84.91
C VAL A 272 10.82 -15.65 85.78
N LEU A 273 11.05 -16.95 85.60
CA LEU A 273 12.15 -17.65 86.28
C LEU A 273 13.51 -17.28 85.67
N GLN A 274 14.54 -17.15 86.49
CA GLN A 274 15.91 -16.85 86.03
C GLN A 274 16.43 -17.87 84.99
N SER A 275 16.07 -19.15 85.13
CA SER A 275 16.42 -20.19 84.15
C SER A 275 15.76 -19.98 82.80
N GLU A 276 14.53 -19.47 82.78
CA GLU A 276 13.78 -19.15 81.55
C GLU A 276 14.33 -17.89 80.90
N LEU A 277 14.75 -16.88 81.70
CA LEU A 277 15.43 -15.69 81.17
C LEU A 277 16.73 -16.06 80.46
N ALA A 278 17.54 -16.96 81.03
CA ALA A 278 18.76 -17.45 80.40
C ALA A 278 18.50 -18.16 79.07
N GLN A 279 17.41 -18.94 78.99
CA GLN A 279 17.02 -19.62 77.76
C GLN A 279 16.47 -18.65 76.71
N LYS A 280 15.58 -17.73 77.09
CA LYS A 280 14.97 -16.75 76.18
C LYS A 280 15.98 -15.74 75.61
N LEU A 281 17.00 -15.39 76.39
CA LEU A 281 18.05 -14.45 75.98
C LEU A 281 19.27 -15.14 75.35
N GLY A 282 19.34 -16.49 75.36
CA GLY A 282 20.44 -17.26 74.77
C GLY A 282 21.80 -17.05 75.46
N VAL A 283 21.81 -16.63 76.73
CA VAL A 283 23.03 -16.32 77.50
C VAL A 283 23.26 -17.31 78.64
N SER A 284 24.50 -17.41 79.11
CA SER A 284 24.83 -18.31 80.21
C SER A 284 24.11 -17.91 81.50
N LYS A 285 23.74 -18.90 82.33
CA LYS A 285 23.08 -18.66 83.63
C LYS A 285 23.90 -17.74 84.55
N ALA A 286 25.23 -17.82 84.45
CA ALA A 286 26.15 -16.94 85.18
C ALA A 286 26.02 -15.49 84.73
N LYS A 287 25.99 -15.22 83.42
CA LYS A 287 25.83 -13.88 82.87
C LYS A 287 24.49 -13.26 83.28
N VAL A 288 23.38 -14.02 83.20
CA VAL A 288 22.08 -13.56 83.70
C VAL A 288 22.12 -13.28 85.20
N SER A 289 22.79 -14.11 85.99
CA SER A 289 22.88 -13.90 87.44
C SER A 289 23.61 -12.61 87.82
N ILE A 290 24.62 -12.21 87.04
CA ILE A 290 25.37 -10.97 87.21
C ILE A 290 24.46 -9.78 86.88
N ILE A 291 23.83 -9.79 85.71
CA ILE A 291 22.96 -8.70 85.26
C ILE A 291 21.77 -8.52 86.20
N LEU A 292 21.11 -9.59 86.63
CA LEU A 292 20.01 -9.51 87.59
C LEU A 292 20.46 -8.97 88.95
N ARG A 293 21.70 -9.22 89.35
CA ARG A 293 22.23 -8.64 90.60
C ARG A 293 22.42 -7.14 90.45
N GLU A 294 23.01 -6.69 89.33
CA GLU A 294 23.18 -5.26 89.03
C GLU A 294 21.83 -4.54 88.93
N MET A 295 20.84 -5.17 88.29
CA MET A 295 19.48 -4.62 88.17
C MET A 295 18.74 -4.56 89.52
N GLU A 296 18.95 -5.53 90.42
CA GLU A 296 18.39 -5.52 91.77
C GLU A 296 19.06 -4.45 92.65
N GLU A 297 20.40 -4.29 92.54
CA GLU A 297 21.16 -3.22 93.22
C GLU A 297 20.72 -1.82 92.74
N LYS A 298 20.41 -1.67 91.44
CA LYS A 298 19.79 -0.46 90.86
C LYS A 298 18.32 -0.28 91.24
N GLY A 299 17.71 -1.25 91.93
CA GLY A 299 16.31 -1.21 92.35
C GLY A 299 15.29 -1.39 91.23
N LEU A 300 15.66 -1.96 90.08
CA LEU A 300 14.77 -2.15 88.92
C LEU A 300 13.92 -3.42 89.01
N ILE A 301 14.37 -4.42 89.79
CA ILE A 301 13.73 -5.73 89.92
C ILE A 301 13.81 -6.23 91.36
N THR A 302 13.03 -7.26 91.68
CA THR A 302 13.15 -8.01 92.93
C THR A 302 13.22 -9.51 92.65
N ARG A 303 14.01 -10.25 93.45
CA ARG A 303 14.19 -11.70 93.29
C ARG A 303 13.63 -12.46 94.49
N THR A 304 12.75 -13.42 94.22
CA THR A 304 12.23 -14.36 95.23
C THR A 304 12.75 -15.75 94.95
N LYS A 305 13.29 -16.43 95.96
CA LYS A 305 13.81 -17.79 95.80
C LYS A 305 12.66 -18.77 95.57
N GLU A 306 12.73 -19.53 94.48
CA GLU A 306 11.74 -20.56 94.12
C GLU A 306 12.47 -21.86 93.75
N GLY A 307 12.50 -22.79 94.70
CA GLY A 307 13.23 -24.05 94.55
C GLY A 307 14.75 -23.84 94.38
N ARG A 308 15.30 -24.30 93.25
CA ARG A 308 16.73 -24.21 92.89
C ARG A 308 17.06 -23.00 92.01
N THR A 309 16.10 -22.10 91.79
CA THR A 309 16.25 -20.87 90.97
C THR A 309 15.59 -19.68 91.67
N TYR A 310 15.67 -18.50 91.07
CA TYR A 310 14.94 -17.31 91.49
C TYR A 310 13.82 -17.00 90.50
N ARG A 311 12.66 -16.57 91.01
CA ARG A 311 11.65 -15.86 90.22
C ARG A 311 11.92 -14.37 90.32
N VAL A 312 11.92 -13.72 89.17
CA VAL A 312 12.24 -12.31 89.03
C VAL A 312 10.95 -11.54 88.78
N PHE A 313 10.77 -10.46 89.52
CA PHE A 313 9.64 -9.53 89.40
C PHE A 313 10.17 -8.16 89.01
N LEU A 314 9.40 -7.44 88.20
CA LEU A 314 9.64 -6.02 88.01
C LEU A 314 9.27 -5.30 89.31
N LYS A 315 10.12 -4.37 89.76
CA LYS A 315 9.78 -3.54 90.92
C LYS A 315 8.86 -2.41 90.43
N GLU A 316 7.70 -2.26 91.07
CA GLU A 316 6.84 -1.08 90.87
C GLU A 316 7.51 0.19 91.41
#